data_AF-A0A7D9LP81-F1
#
_entry.id   AF-A0A7D9LP81-F1
#
_cell.length_a   1.000
_cell.length_b   1.000
_cell.length_c   1.000
_cell.angle_alpha   90.00
_cell.angle_beta   90.00
_cell.angle_gamma   90.00
#
_symmetry.space_group_name_H-M   'P 1'
#
loop_
_entity.id
_entity.type
_entity.pdbx_description
1 polymer ?
#
loop_
_entity_poly.entity_id
_entity_poly.type
_entity_poly.pdbx_seq_one_letter_code
_entity_poly.pdbx_strand_id
1 'polypeptide(L)'
;MNDGTGTSPTSYPQAIGDGARETSGSFNKSDQQSMLSRILNQTANNVIDVTTVEPHSLEKGEFIERAKQYQHYGNTGSSSSRIPQGALPPGTAAPQVVLAAEPVSAHDINLVKNFSEQTSSALKNFEVSGGEPFVVQFGAT
;
A
#
# COMPACT_ATOMS: atom_id res chain seq x y z
N MET A 1 -1.27 -41.34 -25.40
CA MET A 1 -0.34 -40.20 -25.50
C MET A 1 -0.97 -39.17 -26.42
N ASN A 2 -1.63 -38.16 -25.86
CA ASN A 2 -1.56 -36.80 -26.41
C ASN A 2 -2.01 -35.81 -25.34
N ASP A 3 -1.21 -34.78 -25.15
CA ASP A 3 -1.23 -33.85 -24.03
C ASP A 3 -2.38 -32.85 -24.11
N GLY A 4 -2.93 -32.54 -22.94
CA GLY A 4 -3.80 -31.39 -22.73
C GLY A 4 -2.94 -30.14 -22.57
N THR A 5 -2.97 -29.25 -23.56
CA THR A 5 -2.49 -27.88 -23.43
C THR A 5 -3.70 -26.95 -23.38
N GLY A 6 -4.12 -26.62 -22.16
CA GLY A 6 -5.07 -25.54 -21.90
C GLY A 6 -4.36 -24.20 -22.08
N THR A 7 -4.56 -23.55 -23.23
CA THR A 7 -4.20 -22.14 -23.41
C THR A 7 -5.43 -21.28 -23.13
N SER A 8 -5.44 -20.61 -21.99
CA SER A 8 -6.39 -19.52 -21.70
C SER A 8 -6.15 -18.37 -22.70
N PRO A 9 -7.19 -17.75 -23.28
CA PRO A 9 -6.97 -16.56 -24.10
C PRO A 9 -6.66 -15.36 -23.21
N THR A 10 -5.39 -14.97 -23.18
CA THR A 10 -4.93 -13.67 -22.68
C THR A 10 -5.47 -12.57 -23.60
N SER A 11 -6.43 -11.79 -23.09
CA SER A 11 -6.98 -10.65 -23.82
C SER A 11 -6.13 -9.41 -23.54
N TYR A 12 -5.24 -9.05 -24.48
CA TYR A 12 -4.58 -7.75 -24.48
C TYR A 12 -5.56 -6.67 -24.97
N PRO A 13 -5.54 -5.44 -24.42
CA PRO A 13 -6.33 -4.34 -24.97
C PRO A 13 -5.79 -3.97 -26.36
N GLN A 14 -6.62 -4.12 -27.40
CA GLN A 14 -6.26 -3.68 -28.74
C GLN A 14 -6.21 -2.15 -28.80
N ALA A 15 -5.10 -1.65 -29.34
CA ALA A 15 -4.92 -0.27 -29.73
C ALA A 15 -5.99 0.13 -30.77
N ILE A 16 -6.57 1.31 -30.57
CA ILE A 16 -7.61 1.91 -31.40
C ILE A 16 -7.00 2.24 -32.78
N GLY A 17 -7.37 1.44 -33.78
CA GLY A 17 -7.14 1.73 -35.20
C GLY A 17 -8.39 2.35 -35.80
N ASP A 18 -8.25 3.56 -36.34
CA ASP A 18 -9.26 4.26 -37.13
C ASP A 18 -9.69 3.44 -38.35
N GLY A 19 -11.00 3.41 -38.62
CA GLY A 19 -11.51 3.06 -39.94
C GLY A 19 -12.76 2.18 -39.96
N ALA A 20 -13.91 2.85 -40.05
CA ALA A 20 -15.13 2.39 -40.69
C ALA A 20 -15.82 1.12 -40.14
N ARG A 21 -16.91 1.33 -39.42
CA ARG A 21 -18.28 1.09 -39.91
C ARG A 21 -19.26 1.45 -38.80
N GLU A 22 -20.10 2.44 -39.09
CA GLU A 22 -21.36 2.66 -38.40
C GLU A 22 -22.24 1.42 -38.62
N THR A 23 -22.09 0.42 -37.75
CA THR A 23 -23.21 -0.45 -37.43
C THR A 23 -23.90 0.24 -36.27
N SER A 24 -25.01 0.90 -36.58
CA SER A 24 -26.04 1.25 -35.61
C SER A 24 -26.58 -0.04 -34.99
N GLY A 25 -25.77 -0.67 -34.14
CA GLY A 25 -26.17 -1.71 -33.23
C GLY A 25 -27.02 -1.04 -32.18
N SER A 26 -28.31 -1.35 -32.17
CA SER A 26 -29.23 -1.01 -31.10
C SER A 26 -28.55 -1.34 -29.78
N PHE A 27 -28.01 -0.34 -29.09
CA PHE A 27 -27.68 -0.47 -27.69
C PHE A 27 -28.99 -0.89 -27.02
N ASN A 28 -29.09 -2.15 -26.62
CA ASN A 28 -30.26 -2.60 -25.92
C ASN A 28 -30.41 -1.67 -24.71
N LYS A 29 -31.61 -1.13 -24.47
CA LYS A 29 -31.86 -0.26 -23.31
C LYS A 29 -31.30 -0.87 -22.02
N SER A 30 -31.28 -2.20 -21.94
CA SER A 30 -30.63 -3.00 -20.89
C SER A 30 -29.13 -2.69 -20.68
N ASP A 31 -28.34 -2.56 -21.74
CA ASP A 31 -26.88 -2.36 -21.66
C ASP A 31 -26.54 -0.94 -21.23
N GLN A 32 -27.28 0.05 -21.74
CA GLN A 32 -27.15 1.45 -21.32
C GLN A 32 -27.53 1.63 -19.84
N GLN A 33 -28.61 0.99 -19.39
CA GLN A 33 -29.01 1.02 -17.98
C GLN A 33 -28.00 0.33 -17.07
N SER A 34 -27.34 -0.75 -17.53
CA SER A 34 -26.27 -1.43 -16.79
C SER A 34 -25.02 -0.55 -16.64
N MET A 35 -24.63 0.18 -17.70
CA MET A 35 -23.53 1.15 -17.62
C MET A 35 -23.85 2.30 -16.67
N LEU A 36 -25.06 2.86 -16.75
CA LEU A 36 -25.50 3.93 -15.84
C LEU A 36 -25.51 3.47 -14.39
N SER A 37 -25.97 2.23 -14.12
CA SER A 37 -25.93 1.63 -12.79
C SER A 37 -24.49 1.45 -12.27
N ARG A 38 -23.56 1.06 -13.15
CA ARG A 38 -22.13 0.96 -12.80
C ARG A 38 -21.54 2.33 -12.47
N ILE A 39 -21.87 3.36 -13.25
CA ILE A 39 -21.42 4.73 -13.02
C ILE A 39 -21.95 5.25 -11.68
N LEU A 40 -23.24 5.05 -11.39
CA LEU A 40 -23.84 5.46 -10.13
C LEU A 40 -23.21 4.72 -8.94
N ASN A 41 -23.05 3.40 -9.03
CA ASN A 41 -22.40 2.63 -7.96
C ASN A 41 -20.95 3.06 -7.75
N GLN A 42 -20.18 3.24 -8.83
CA GLN A 42 -18.79 3.70 -8.74
C GLN A 42 -18.72 5.11 -8.14
N THR A 43 -19.63 6.01 -8.53
CA THR A 43 -19.71 7.36 -8.00
C THR A 43 -20.07 7.33 -6.51
N ALA A 44 -21.06 6.55 -6.12
CA ALA A 44 -21.49 6.40 -4.73
C ALA A 44 -20.36 5.86 -3.82
N ASN A 45 -19.51 4.96 -4.33
CA ASN A 45 -18.35 4.47 -3.58
C ASN A 45 -17.19 5.49 -3.49
N ASN A 46 -17.08 6.40 -4.46
CA ASN A 46 -15.99 7.38 -4.53
C ASN A 46 -16.33 8.72 -3.86
N VAL A 47 -17.60 8.99 -3.62
CA VAL A 47 -18.05 10.18 -2.89
C VAL A 47 -17.76 9.99 -1.41
N ILE A 48 -17.07 10.95 -0.81
CA ILE A 48 -16.74 10.94 0.61
C ILE A 48 -17.89 11.59 1.38
N ASP A 49 -18.51 10.83 2.28
CA ASP A 49 -19.42 11.40 3.26
C ASP A 49 -18.62 12.12 4.36
N VAL A 50 -18.75 13.45 4.41
CA VAL A 50 -18.08 14.32 5.39
C VAL A 50 -18.83 14.45 6.71
N THR A 51 -20.03 13.86 6.82
CA THR A 51 -20.91 13.98 8.00
C THR A 51 -20.73 12.84 9.02
N THR A 52 -20.17 11.71 8.60
CA THR A 52 -19.98 10.53 9.45
C THR A 52 -18.77 10.72 10.38
N VAL A 53 -18.99 11.37 11.53
CA VAL A 53 -17.98 11.50 12.61
C VAL A 53 -17.95 10.25 13.50
N GLU A 54 -19.04 9.48 13.54
CA GLU A 54 -19.11 8.22 14.27
C GLU A 54 -18.86 7.06 13.29
N PRO A 55 -17.82 6.22 13.48
CA PRO A 55 -17.63 5.04 12.65
C PRO A 55 -18.90 4.18 12.76
N HIS A 56 -19.43 3.73 11.61
CA HIS A 56 -20.67 2.95 11.50
C HIS A 56 -21.04 2.26 12.80
N SER A 57 -22.07 2.79 13.49
CA SER A 57 -22.48 2.29 14.79
C SER A 57 -23.03 0.88 14.60
N LEU A 58 -22.12 -0.11 14.62
CA LEU A 58 -22.47 -1.51 14.66
C LEU A 58 -23.24 -1.70 15.94
N GLU A 59 -24.44 -2.27 15.83
CA GLU A 59 -25.19 -2.62 17.03
C GLU A 59 -24.34 -3.60 17.86
N LYS A 60 -24.38 -3.45 19.18
CA LYS A 60 -23.64 -4.32 20.11
C LYS A 60 -23.85 -5.81 19.83
N GLY A 61 -25.06 -6.20 19.42
CA GLY A 61 -25.39 -7.58 19.05
C GLY A 61 -24.59 -8.07 17.84
N GLU A 62 -24.60 -7.31 16.75
CA GLU A 62 -23.86 -7.60 15.51
C GLU A 62 -22.34 -7.64 15.75
N PHE A 63 -21.83 -6.72 16.58
CA PHE A 63 -20.43 -6.72 16.96
C PHE A 63 -20.03 -8.03 17.67
N ILE A 64 -20.83 -8.47 18.64
CA ILE A 64 -20.55 -9.70 19.40
C ILE A 64 -20.60 -10.93 18.50
N GLU A 65 -21.58 -11.02 17.60
CA GLU A 65 -21.70 -12.13 16.66
C GLU A 65 -20.51 -12.18 15.70
N ARG A 66 -20.16 -11.04 15.09
CA ARG A 66 -19.02 -10.92 14.18
C ARG A 66 -17.70 -11.23 14.89
N ALA A 67 -17.53 -10.81 16.15
CA ALA A 67 -16.37 -11.17 16.96
C ALA A 67 -16.26 -12.68 17.18
N LYS A 68 -17.36 -13.35 17.54
CA LYS A 68 -17.40 -14.82 17.67
C LYS A 68 -17.07 -15.52 16.36
N GLN A 69 -17.59 -15.00 15.24
CA GLN A 69 -17.33 -15.56 13.91
C GLN A 69 -15.84 -15.43 13.52
N TYR A 70 -15.21 -14.28 13.78
CA TYR A 70 -13.76 -14.12 13.55
C TYR A 70 -12.91 -15.00 14.45
N GLN A 71 -13.30 -15.17 15.72
CA GLN A 71 -12.62 -16.11 16.61
C GLN A 71 -12.75 -17.56 16.12
N HIS A 72 -13.93 -17.94 15.61
CA HIS A 72 -14.16 -19.27 15.06
C HIS A 72 -13.32 -19.53 13.80
N TYR A 73 -13.27 -18.60 12.85
CA TYR A 73 -12.42 -18.74 11.66
C TYR A 73 -10.93 -18.65 11.98
N GLY A 74 -10.55 -17.79 12.94
CA GLY A 74 -9.20 -17.73 13.47
C GLY A 74 -8.78 -19.07 14.07
N ASN A 75 -9.63 -19.71 14.89
CA ASN A 75 -9.27 -20.96 15.54
C ASN A 75 -9.30 -22.18 14.59
N THR A 76 -10.17 -22.18 13.58
CA THR A 76 -10.26 -23.26 12.58
C THR A 76 -9.22 -23.15 11.46
N GLY A 77 -8.76 -21.92 11.14
CA GLY A 77 -7.71 -21.66 10.15
C GLY A 77 -6.28 -21.50 10.70
N SER A 78 -6.11 -21.22 12.00
CA SER A 78 -4.78 -20.94 12.61
C SER A 78 -4.01 -22.20 13.06
N SER A 79 -4.55 -23.39 12.82
CA SER A 79 -3.80 -24.65 12.99
C SER A 79 -2.56 -24.75 12.08
N SER A 80 -2.44 -23.89 11.05
CA SER A 80 -1.36 -23.97 10.03
C SER A 80 -0.26 -22.89 10.12
N SER A 81 -0.37 -21.88 11.01
CA SER A 81 0.64 -20.82 11.10
C SER A 81 0.90 -20.40 12.53
N ARG A 82 1.44 -21.33 13.32
CA ARG A 82 2.20 -20.95 14.51
C ARG A 82 3.65 -20.80 14.08
N ILE A 83 4.01 -19.62 13.55
CA ILE A 83 5.43 -19.24 13.51
C ILE A 83 5.85 -19.20 14.98
N PRO A 84 6.69 -20.13 15.45
CA PRO A 84 7.19 -20.07 16.81
C PRO A 84 7.84 -18.69 16.96
N GLN A 85 7.69 -18.04 18.11
CA GLN A 85 8.58 -16.93 18.44
C GLN A 85 10.00 -17.52 18.48
N GLY A 86 10.68 -17.40 17.35
CA GLY A 86 11.94 -18.08 17.11
C GLY A 86 12.98 -17.55 18.07
N ALA A 87 13.81 -18.44 18.59
CA ALA A 87 15.03 -18.02 19.25
C ALA A 87 15.86 -17.18 18.27
N LEU A 88 16.64 -16.23 18.79
CA LEU A 88 17.61 -15.49 17.98
C LEU A 88 18.49 -16.49 17.22
N PRO A 89 18.84 -16.20 15.95
CA PRO A 89 19.72 -17.07 15.19
C PRO A 89 21.05 -17.23 15.94
N PRO A 90 21.63 -18.45 15.97
CA PRO A 90 22.92 -18.66 16.62
C PRO A 90 23.99 -17.81 15.93
N GLY A 91 24.64 -16.91 16.68
CA GLY A 91 25.58 -15.94 16.11
C GLY A 91 26.96 -16.52 15.76
N THR A 92 27.57 -17.29 16.67
CA THR A 92 28.87 -17.95 16.46
C THR A 92 29.01 -19.17 17.36
N ALA A 93 29.74 -20.20 16.91
CA ALA A 93 30.06 -21.38 17.70
C ALA A 93 31.20 -21.14 18.72
N ALA A 94 31.96 -20.05 18.57
CA ALA A 94 33.13 -19.73 19.41
C ALA A 94 33.11 -18.25 19.85
N PRO A 95 32.22 -17.86 20.79
CA PRO A 95 32.03 -16.45 21.18
C PRO A 95 33.30 -15.83 21.76
N GLN A 96 34.07 -16.59 22.54
CA GLN A 96 35.30 -16.10 23.18
C GLN A 96 36.34 -15.68 22.14
N VAL A 97 36.44 -16.42 21.04
CA VAL A 97 37.40 -16.16 19.95
C VAL A 97 36.99 -14.92 19.16
N VAL A 98 35.70 -14.82 18.82
CA VAL A 98 35.17 -13.67 18.06
C VAL A 98 35.28 -12.38 18.86
N LEU A 99 34.99 -12.41 20.16
CA LEU A 99 35.08 -11.23 21.02
C LEU A 99 36.52 -10.80 21.34
N ALA A 100 37.49 -11.72 21.25
CA ALA A 100 38.90 -11.42 21.43
C ALA A 100 39.62 -11.04 20.11
N ALA A 101 38.91 -11.05 18.97
CA ALA A 101 39.45 -10.64 17.69
C ALA A 101 39.79 -9.14 17.69
N GLU A 102 40.60 -8.72 16.72
CA GLU A 102 40.94 -7.31 16.54
C GLU A 102 39.67 -6.46 16.40
N PRO A 103 39.54 -5.37 17.18
CA PRO A 103 38.38 -4.50 17.09
C PRO A 103 38.35 -3.76 15.75
N VAL A 104 37.18 -3.22 15.39
CA VAL A 104 37.02 -2.39 14.20
C VAL A 104 38.01 -1.22 14.23
N SER A 105 38.67 -0.96 13.09
CA SER A 105 39.72 0.05 13.00
C SER A 105 39.17 1.45 13.31
N ALA A 106 39.98 2.29 13.95
CA ALA A 106 39.61 3.69 14.20
C ALA A 106 39.41 4.48 12.89
N HIS A 107 40.05 4.06 11.81
CA HIS A 107 39.88 4.67 10.49
C HIS A 107 38.44 4.48 9.98
N ASP A 108 37.91 3.26 10.05
CA ASP A 108 36.56 2.94 9.59
C ASP A 108 35.50 3.65 10.42
N ILE A 109 35.70 3.74 11.74
CA ILE A 109 34.81 4.47 12.64
C ILE A 109 34.76 5.96 12.26
N ASN A 110 35.93 6.57 12.02
CA ASN A 110 36.02 7.97 11.62
C ASN A 110 35.43 8.21 10.22
N LEU A 111 35.61 7.28 9.29
CA LEU A 111 35.00 7.33 7.96
C LEU A 111 33.46 7.41 8.06
N VAL A 112 32.85 6.47 8.81
CA VAL A 112 31.39 6.43 9.00
C VAL A 112 30.90 7.69 9.72
N LYS A 113 31.63 8.15 10.74
CA LYS A 113 31.31 9.38 11.47
C LYS A 113 31.29 10.60 10.54
N ASN A 114 32.36 10.82 9.78
CA ASN A 114 32.46 11.95 8.86
C ASN A 114 31.36 11.90 7.78
N PHE A 115 31.06 10.72 7.26
CA PHE A 115 29.96 10.53 6.31
C PHE A 115 28.60 10.89 6.91
N SER A 116 28.35 10.49 8.17
CA SER A 116 27.11 10.82 8.88
C SER A 116 26.97 12.33 9.16
N GLU A 117 28.07 13.00 9.53
CA GLU A 117 28.10 14.45 9.76
C GLU A 117 27.87 15.23 8.46
N GLN A 118 28.45 14.78 7.35
CA GLN A 118 28.23 15.37 6.04
C GLN A 118 26.77 15.20 5.59
N THR A 119 26.19 14.02 5.79
CA THR A 119 24.78 13.74 5.45
C THR A 119 23.83 14.59 6.30
N SER A 120 24.09 14.69 7.61
CA SER A 120 23.34 15.57 8.50
C SER A 120 23.43 17.03 8.08
N SER A 121 24.62 17.48 7.66
CA SER A 121 24.82 18.85 7.17
C SER A 121 24.11 19.09 5.84
N ALA A 122 24.09 18.12 4.93
CA ALA A 122 23.37 18.22 3.67
C ALA A 122 21.85 18.30 3.88
N LEU A 123 21.30 17.53 4.82
CA LEU A 123 19.87 17.57 5.16
C LEU A 123 19.42 18.91 5.73
N LYS A 124 20.30 19.67 6.40
CA LYS A 124 19.97 21.02 6.87
C LYS A 124 19.68 21.99 5.73
N ASN A 125 20.29 21.75 4.56
CA ASN A 125 20.06 22.56 3.37
C ASN A 125 18.81 22.13 2.59
N PHE A 126 18.04 21.16 3.09
CA PHE A 126 16.75 20.77 2.52
C PHE A 126 15.65 21.73 3.01
N GLU A 127 15.71 22.97 2.53
CA GLU A 127 14.73 24.01 2.85
C GLU A 127 14.23 24.69 1.57
N VAL A 128 13.02 25.26 1.65
CA VAL A 128 12.47 26.08 0.56
C VAL A 128 13.11 27.46 0.64
N SER A 129 13.94 27.81 -0.34
CA SER A 129 14.51 29.15 -0.44
C SER A 129 13.39 30.19 -0.62
N GLY A 130 13.33 31.18 0.26
CA GLY A 130 12.37 32.28 0.16
C GLY A 130 12.63 33.11 -1.11
N GLY A 131 11.59 33.25 -1.95
CA GLY A 131 11.58 34.14 -3.11
C GLY A 131 10.79 35.41 -2.81
N GLU A 132 9.66 35.57 -3.48
CA GLU A 132 8.72 36.65 -3.24
C GLU A 132 7.81 36.38 -2.01
N PRO A 133 7.26 37.42 -1.36
CA PRO A 133 6.36 37.24 -0.24
C PRO A 133 5.05 36.56 -0.68
N PHE A 134 4.72 35.43 -0.05
CA PHE A 134 3.45 34.72 -0.28
C PHE A 134 2.23 35.45 0.31
N VAL A 135 2.44 36.40 1.23
CA VAL A 135 1.37 37.16 1.90
C VAL A 135 1.67 38.64 1.77
N VAL A 136 0.71 39.40 1.24
CA VAL A 136 0.77 40.86 1.15
C VAL A 136 -0.28 41.43 2.09
N GLN A 137 0.14 42.34 2.98
CA GLN A 137 -0.79 43.05 3.85
C GLN A 137 -1.44 44.19 3.07
N PHE A 138 -2.76 44.13 2.93
CA PHE A 138 -3.54 45.24 2.41
C PHE A 138 -4.03 46.09 3.59
N GLY A 139 -3.47 47.28 3.76
CA GLY A 139 -3.95 48.27 4.74
C GLY A 139 -2.82 48.93 5.53
N ALA A 140 -2.35 50.07 5.02
CA ALA A 140 -1.87 51.15 5.88
C ALA A 140 -3.03 52.15 6.00
N THR A 141 -3.61 52.25 7.20
CA THR A 141 -4.33 53.45 7.65
C THR A 141 -3.33 54.49 8.12
#